data_AF-A0A916ZHK0-F1
#
_entry.id   AF-A0A916ZHK0-F1
#
_cell.length_a   1.000
_cell.length_b   1.000
_cell.length_c   1.000
_cell.angle_alpha   90.00
_cell.angle_beta   90.00
_cell.angle_gamma   90.00
#
_symmetry.space_group_name_H-M   'P 1'
#
loop_
_entity.id
_entity.type
_entity.pdbx_description
1 polymer ?
#
loop_
_entity_poly.entity_id
_entity_poly.type
_entity_poly.pdbx_seq_one_letter_code
_entity_poly.pdbx_strand_id
1 'polypeptide(L)' 'MNGFEDHNLKVKRTFNATSNEEVLTLTEAGNTLGLSKDQMKVYVDKNKLTKVPIMRSVHRYLLLKSEIDEIVGNG' A
#
# COMPACT_ATOMS: atom_id res chain seq x y z
N MET A 1 1.49 3.90 -24.35
CA MET A 1 1.53 4.38 -22.95
C MET A 1 0.33 3.77 -22.23
N ASN A 2 0.61 2.79 -21.37
CA ASN A 2 -0.37 1.85 -20.83
C ASN A 2 -1.08 2.49 -19.62
N GLY A 3 -2.38 2.79 -19.75
CA GLY A 3 -3.26 3.41 -18.74
C GLY A 3 -3.55 2.57 -17.49
N PHE A 4 -2.52 1.92 -16.92
CA PHE A 4 -2.61 1.18 -15.67
C PHE A 4 -2.31 2.02 -14.43
N GLU A 5 -1.80 3.24 -14.58
CA GLU A 5 -1.54 4.19 -13.47
C GLU A 5 -2.84 4.73 -12.87
N ASP A 6 -3.89 4.92 -13.68
CA ASP A 6 -5.16 5.52 -13.23
C ASP A 6 -6.00 4.64 -12.30
N HIS A 7 -5.84 3.31 -12.36
CA HIS A 7 -6.70 2.41 -11.58
C HIS A 7 -6.32 2.37 -10.10
N ASN A 8 -5.02 2.41 -9.77
CA ASN A 8 -4.57 2.42 -8.38
C ASN A 8 -4.98 3.73 -7.66
N LEU A 9 -4.86 4.86 -8.36
CA LEU A 9 -5.26 6.17 -7.84
C LEU A 9 -6.78 6.25 -7.62
N LYS A 10 -7.58 5.72 -8.55
CA LYS A 10 -9.05 5.70 -8.40
C LYS A 10 -9.49 4.84 -7.22
N VAL A 11 -8.93 3.63 -7.05
CA VAL A 11 -9.29 2.75 -5.93
C VAL A 11 -8.81 3.32 -4.58
N LYS A 12 -7.60 3.89 -4.52
CA LYS A 12 -7.12 4.62 -3.34
C LYS A 12 -8.09 5.75 -2.96
N ARG A 13 -8.54 6.53 -3.96
CA ARG A 13 -9.47 7.65 -3.73
C ARG A 13 -10.84 7.18 -3.24
N THR A 14 -11.40 6.11 -3.82
CA THR A 14 -12.68 5.55 -3.39
C THR A 14 -12.59 4.92 -2.00
N PHE A 15 -11.49 4.22 -1.70
CA PHE A 15 -11.25 3.64 -0.37
C PHE A 15 -11.08 4.75 0.68
N ASN A 16 -10.21 5.73 0.46
CA ASN A 16 -10.02 6.85 1.40
C ASN A 16 -11.29 7.73 1.57
N ALA A 17 -12.20 7.74 0.60
CA ALA A 17 -13.45 8.50 0.69
C ALA A 17 -14.57 7.76 1.46
N THR A 18 -14.45 6.45 1.65
CA THR A 18 -15.47 5.61 2.32
C THR A 18 -14.97 4.96 3.59
N SER A 19 -13.67 4.76 3.72
CA SER A 19 -12.98 4.31 4.92
C SER A 19 -12.29 5.49 5.59
N ASN A 20 -12.32 5.51 6.92
CA ASN A 20 -11.57 6.48 7.74
C ASN A 20 -10.06 6.12 7.79
N GLU A 21 -9.65 5.07 7.08
CA GLU A 21 -8.29 4.56 7.04
C GLU A 21 -7.62 4.93 5.72
N GLU A 22 -6.46 5.58 5.81
CA GLU A 22 -5.65 5.90 4.64
C GLU A 22 -4.83 4.69 4.17
N VAL A 23 -4.73 4.50 2.86
CA VAL A 23 -3.93 3.42 2.26
C VAL A 23 -2.81 3.93 1.35
N LEU A 24 -1.69 3.19 1.32
CA LEU A 24 -0.51 3.44 0.51
C LEU A 24 -0.28 2.30 -0.48
N THR A 25 0.29 2.65 -1.64
CA THR A 25 0.83 1.65 -2.56
C THR A 25 2.14 1.06 -2.02
N LEU A 26 2.53 -0.13 -2.50
CA LEU A 26 3.84 -0.73 -2.16
C LEU A 26 5.02 0.22 -2.41
N THR A 27 4.95 1.05 -3.46
CA THR A 27 6.00 2.02 -3.77
C THR A 27 6.01 3.15 -2.74
N GLU A 28 4.85 3.71 -2.40
CA GLU A 28 4.75 4.77 -1.39
C GLU A 28 5.23 4.26 -0.02
N ALA A 29 4.73 3.11 0.44
CA ALA A 29 5.14 2.53 1.71
C ALA A 29 6.63 2.13 1.73
N GLY A 30 7.14 1.62 0.60
CA GLY A 30 8.56 1.34 0.43
C GLY A 30 9.41 2.59 0.56
N ASN A 31 9.04 3.68 -0.12
CA ASN A 31 9.74 4.96 -0.03
C ASN A 31 9.77 5.49 1.40
N THR A 32 8.66 5.37 2.14
CA THR A 32 8.57 5.76 3.55
C THR A 32 9.53 4.98 4.45
N LEU A 33 9.75 3.69 4.18
CA LEU A 33 10.65 2.82 4.93
C LEU A 33 12.08 2.74 4.37
N GLY A 34 12.39 3.49 3.30
CA GLY A 34 13.67 3.38 2.58
C GLY A 34 13.87 2.04 1.85
N LEU A 35 12.78 1.32 1.56
CA LEU A 35 12.77 0.02 0.91
C LEU A 35 12.38 0.13 -0.57
N SER A 36 13.06 -0.65 -1.41
CA SER A 36 12.63 -0.85 -2.79
C SER A 36 11.31 -1.62 -2.86
N LYS A 37 10.55 -1.48 -3.95
CA LYS A 37 9.25 -2.15 -4.11
C LYS A 37 9.29 -3.67 -3.87
N ASP A 38 10.32 -4.36 -4.36
CA ASP A 38 10.46 -5.81 -4.12
C ASP A 38 10.86 -6.13 -2.67
N GLN A 39 11.69 -5.30 -2.04
CA GLN A 39 11.97 -5.42 -0.60
C GLN A 39 10.69 -5.18 0.22
N MET A 40 9.86 -4.23 -0.19
CA MET A 40 8.59 -3.96 0.47
C MET A 40 7.63 -5.15 0.39
N LYS A 41 7.57 -5.87 -0.74
CA LYS A 41 6.77 -7.12 -0.82
C LYS A 41 7.21 -8.14 0.22
N VAL A 42 8.53 -8.40 0.30
CA VAL A 42 9.09 -9.33 1.29
C VAL A 42 8.83 -8.83 2.71
N TYR A 43 8.94 -7.52 2.93
CA TYR A 43 8.69 -6.90 4.24
C TYR A 43 7.24 -7.08 4.69
N VAL A 44 6.28 -6.88 3.78
CA VAL A 44 4.85 -7.09 4.04
C VAL A 44 4.58 -8.53 4.47
N ASP A 45 5.15 -9.52 3.76
CA ASP A 45 4.97 -10.93 4.09
C ASP A 45 5.65 -11.31 5.42
N LYS A 46 6.83 -10.76 5.72
CA LYS A 46 7.56 -11.00 6.97
C LYS A 46 6.85 -10.40 8.19
N ASN A 47 6.36 -9.17 8.07
CA ASN A 47 5.71 -8.44 9.17
C ASN A 47 4.19 -8.67 9.21
N LYS A 48 3.66 -9.50 8.30
CA LYS A 48 2.23 -9.84 8.19
C LYS A 48 1.32 -8.60 8.10
N LEU A 49 1.79 -7.57 7.39
CA LEU A 49 1.04 -6.32 7.24
C LEU A 49 -0.28 -6.55 6.50
N THR A 50 -1.29 -5.76 6.85
CA THR A 50 -2.61 -5.85 6.22
C THR A 50 -2.55 -5.50 4.74
N LYS A 51 -2.87 -6.48 3.88
CA LYS A 51 -2.95 -6.34 2.43
C LYS A 51 -4.39 -5.99 2.03
N VAL A 52 -4.65 -4.72 1.73
CA VAL A 52 -5.96 -4.27 1.25
C VAL A 52 -6.09 -4.60 -0.25
N PRO A 53 -6.94 -5.56 -0.64
CA PRO A 53 -7.02 -5.98 -2.04
C PRO A 53 -7.59 -4.87 -2.92
N ILE A 54 -6.96 -4.64 -4.08
CA ILE A 54 -7.50 -3.76 -5.11
C ILE A 54 -8.38 -4.63 -6.03
N MET A 55 -9.65 -4.24 -6.15
CA MET A 55 -10.69 -4.99 -6.87
C MET A 55 -10.21 -5.59 -8.21
N ARG A 56 -10.47 -6.89 -8.41
CA ARG A 56 -10.16 -7.75 -9.58
C ARG A 56 -8.70 -8.11 -9.86
N SER A 57 -7.74 -7.89 -8.97
CA SER A 57 -6.36 -8.39 -9.16
C SER A 57 -5.72 -8.91 -7.89
N VAL A 58 -5.49 -10.23 -7.83
CA VAL A 58 -4.82 -10.89 -6.69
C VAL A 58 -3.38 -10.43 -6.46
N HIS A 59 -2.74 -9.86 -7.49
CA HIS A 59 -1.36 -9.38 -7.44
C HIS A 59 -1.22 -7.90 -7.05
N ARG A 60 -2.33 -7.15 -6.93
CA ARG A 60 -2.30 -5.73 -6.56
C ARG A 60 -3.05 -5.52 -5.26
N TYR A 61 -2.32 -5.04 -4.27
CA TYR A 61 -2.85 -4.67 -2.96
C TYR A 61 -2.24 -3.33 -2.53
N LEU A 62 -2.96 -2.67 -1.64
CA LEU A 62 -2.50 -1.50 -0.90
C LEU A 62 -2.18 -1.93 0.54
N LEU A 63 -1.48 -1.06 1.25
CA LEU A 63 -1.11 -1.22 2.66
C LEU A 63 -1.76 -0.12 3.47
N LEU A 64 -2.16 -0.41 4.70
CA LEU A 64 -2.65 0.62 5.60
C LEU A 64 -1.53 1.59 5.94
N LYS A 65 -1.78 2.89 5.78
CA LYS A 65 -0.83 3.94 6.12
C LYS A 65 -0.51 3.91 7.62
N SER A 66 -1.52 3.71 8.47
CA SER A 66 -1.36 3.63 9.92
C SER A 66 -0.33 2.58 10.35
N GLU A 67 -0.37 1.38 9.78
CA GLU A 67 0.60 0.32 10.07
C GLU A 67 2.03 0.73 9.69
N ILE A 68 2.20 1.43 8.57
CA ILE A 68 3.52 1.94 8.13
C ILE A 68 3.99 3.07 9.04
N ASP A 69 3.10 3.98 9.41
CA ASP A 69 3.39 5.07 10.34
C ASP A 69 3.73 4.53 11.75
N GLU A 70 3.08 3.47 12.22
CA GLU A 70 3.43 2.79 13.48
C GLU A 70 4.83 2.18 13.44
N ILE A 71 5.22 1.61 12.29
CA ILE A 71 6.57 1.08 12.09
C ILE A 71 7.61 2.19 12.10
N VAL A 72 7.37 3.31 11.39
CA VAL A 72 8.29 4.45 11.33
C VAL A 72 8.35 5.20 12.66
N GLY A 73 7.21 5.36 13.33
CA GLY A 73 7.07 6.09 14.59
C GLY A 73 7.63 5.35 15.81
N ASN A 74 7.82 4.04 15.73
CA ASN A 74 8.50 3.23 16.76
C ASN A 74 10.02 3.02 16.47
N GLY A 75 10.61 3.79 15.54
CA GLY A 75 12.03 3.73 15.18
C GLY A 75 12.92 4.71 15.93
#